data_AF-A0A970TL58-F1
#
_entry.id   AF-A0A970TL58-F1
#
_cell.length_a   1.000
_cell.length_b   1.000
_cell.length_c   1.000
_cell.angle_alpha   90.00
_cell.angle_beta   90.00
_cell.angle_gamma   90.00
#
_symmetry.space_group_name_H-M   'P 1'
#
loop_
_entity.id
_entity.type
_entity.pdbx_description
1 polymer ?
#
loop_
_entity_poly.entity_id
_entity_poly.type
_entity_poly.pdbx_seq_one_letter_code
_entity_poly.pdbx_strand_id
1 'polypeptide(L)'
;QGYVRCVDTTTMQTVWAFDAGDNTDATPALDFSKDGSLSLYTGTTVFARQQRAKQATIRSLNAMTGAENWAYTVACSYSKDERAGVKASPVVGKESIADLVIFTVNKVEEGGSAIVALNKQTGAEVWKHRFTSEATSSPVAVYNDAGNAWIIQGDESGRLTMLEGLTGTVATTLELGGKIEGSPAVYRDMLVIGTSSDTPYMYGIRIQ
;
A
#
# COMPACT_ATOMS: atom_id res chain seq x y z
N GLN A 1 -1.30 -18.67 6.01
CA GLN A 1 -2.55 -18.45 6.77
C GLN A 1 -2.48 -17.04 7.31
N GLY A 2 -3.36 -16.14 6.90
CA GLY A 2 -3.31 -14.73 7.32
C GLY A 2 -4.15 -14.49 8.57
N TYR A 3 -3.46 -14.29 9.69
CA TYR A 3 -4.05 -13.80 10.92
C TYR A 3 -3.31 -12.53 11.32
N VAL A 4 -4.06 -11.52 11.73
CA VAL A 4 -3.49 -10.37 12.45
C VAL A 4 -3.64 -10.67 13.93
N ARG A 5 -2.57 -10.52 14.69
CA ARG A 5 -2.56 -10.80 16.13
C ARG A 5 -2.04 -9.59 16.88
N CYS A 6 -2.77 -9.17 17.91
CA CYS A 6 -2.24 -8.29 18.93
C CYS A 6 -1.68 -9.14 20.07
N VAL A 7 -0.45 -8.85 20.46
CA VAL A 7 0.28 -9.57 21.50
C VAL A 7 0.70 -8.55 22.55
N ASP A 8 0.41 -8.85 23.81
CA ASP A 8 0.93 -8.08 24.93
C ASP A 8 2.45 -8.32 25.03
N THR A 9 3.24 -7.26 24.96
CA THR A 9 4.70 -7.37 24.88
C THR A 9 5.37 -7.74 26.21
N THR A 10 4.63 -7.73 27.32
CA THR A 10 5.13 -8.13 28.65
C THR A 10 4.92 -9.62 28.87
N THR A 11 3.72 -10.10 28.59
CA THR A 11 3.28 -11.49 28.85
C THR A 11 3.46 -12.41 27.63
N MET A 12 3.65 -11.83 26.44
CA MET A 12 3.67 -12.51 25.14
C MET A 12 2.37 -13.28 24.84
N GLN A 13 1.28 -12.97 25.55
CA GLN A 13 -0.03 -13.58 25.32
C GLN A 13 -0.79 -12.84 24.22
N THR A 14 -1.61 -13.57 23.48
CA THR A 14 -2.50 -12.97 22.47
C THR A 14 -3.64 -12.26 23.17
N VAL A 15 -3.78 -10.95 22.90
CA VAL A 15 -4.91 -10.14 23.39
C VAL A 15 -6.12 -10.38 22.50
N TRP A 16 -5.92 -10.30 21.18
CA TRP A 16 -6.92 -10.63 20.19
C TRP A 16 -6.26 -11.18 18.92
N ALA A 17 -7.02 -11.94 18.15
CA ALA A 17 -6.64 -12.43 16.83
C ALA A 17 -7.78 -12.21 15.85
N PHE A 18 -7.44 -11.76 14.65
CA PHE A 18 -8.38 -11.52 13.57
C PHE A 18 -8.00 -12.37 12.36
N ASP A 19 -8.96 -13.12 11.81
CA ASP A 19 -8.76 -13.88 10.57
C ASP A 19 -8.87 -12.95 9.35
N ALA A 20 -7.75 -12.67 8.70
CA ALA A 20 -7.71 -11.78 7.54
C ALA A 20 -8.30 -12.42 6.27
N GLY A 21 -8.64 -13.71 6.28
CA GLY A 21 -9.26 -14.40 5.16
C GLY A 21 -8.28 -14.95 4.12
N ASP A 22 -7.08 -14.39 3.99
CA ASP A 22 -5.94 -14.95 3.24
C ASP A 22 -4.63 -14.31 3.72
N ASN A 23 -3.49 -14.71 3.16
CA ASN A 23 -2.17 -14.19 3.52
C ASN A 23 -2.08 -12.66 3.45
N THR A 24 -1.49 -12.07 4.47
CA THR A 24 -1.10 -10.66 4.52
C THR A 24 0.41 -10.59 4.35
N ASP A 25 0.85 -9.99 3.25
CA ASP A 25 2.28 -9.80 2.96
C ASP A 25 2.72 -8.36 3.26
N ALA A 26 1.80 -7.39 3.16
CA ALA A 26 2.04 -6.00 3.51
C ALA A 26 2.22 -5.80 5.03
N THR A 27 3.13 -4.91 5.41
CA THR A 27 3.27 -4.50 6.82
C THR A 27 2.03 -3.66 7.19
N PRO A 28 1.33 -3.99 8.30
CA PRO A 28 0.21 -3.17 8.76
C PRO A 28 0.67 -1.76 9.13
N ALA A 29 -0.15 -0.76 8.85
CA ALA A 29 0.08 0.61 9.31
C ALA A 29 -0.91 0.98 10.42
N LEU A 30 -0.51 1.89 11.31
CA LEU A 30 -1.32 2.38 12.41
C LEU A 30 -1.55 3.89 12.26
N ASP A 31 -2.73 4.36 12.65
CA ASP A 31 -3.00 5.79 12.79
C ASP A 31 -4.07 6.05 13.84
N PHE A 32 -4.01 7.23 14.46
CA PHE A 32 -5.07 7.68 15.35
C PHE A 32 -6.16 8.39 14.56
N SER A 33 -7.40 7.94 14.75
CA SER A 33 -8.59 8.65 14.32
C SER A 33 -8.77 9.94 15.12
N LYS A 34 -9.56 10.89 14.59
CA LYS A 34 -9.85 12.17 15.26
C LYS A 34 -10.51 12.01 16.64
N ASP A 35 -11.19 10.89 16.88
CA ASP A 35 -11.81 10.54 18.17
C ASP A 35 -10.85 9.86 19.16
N GLY A 36 -9.57 9.70 18.80
CA GLY A 36 -8.55 9.06 19.62
C GLY A 36 -8.50 7.54 19.52
N SER A 37 -9.37 6.91 18.72
CA SER A 37 -9.28 5.48 18.45
C SER A 37 -8.06 5.14 17.59
N LEU A 38 -7.38 4.03 17.90
CA LEU A 38 -6.25 3.55 17.11
C LEU A 38 -6.75 2.61 16.02
N SER A 39 -6.53 2.98 14.77
CA SER A 39 -6.86 2.18 13.60
C SER A 39 -5.63 1.43 13.09
N LEU A 40 -5.83 0.18 12.68
CA LEU A 40 -4.86 -0.64 11.96
C LEU A 40 -5.33 -0.85 10.53
N TYR A 41 -4.48 -0.54 9.57
CA TYR A 41 -4.73 -0.72 8.14
C TYR A 41 -3.88 -1.85 7.59
N THR A 42 -4.49 -2.78 6.89
CA THR A 42 -3.79 -3.93 6.28
C THR A 42 -4.55 -4.44 5.06
N GLY A 43 -3.94 -5.36 4.31
CA GLY A 43 -4.59 -6.01 3.19
C GLY A 43 -4.15 -7.45 3.01
N THR A 44 -4.91 -8.18 2.19
CA THR A 44 -4.59 -9.56 1.82
C THR A 44 -4.14 -9.69 0.39
N THR A 45 -3.38 -10.76 0.16
CA THR A 45 -3.08 -11.32 -1.15
C THR A 45 -4.17 -12.29 -1.59
N VAL A 46 -4.15 -12.68 -2.86
CA VAL A 46 -5.00 -13.74 -3.41
C VAL A 46 -4.19 -15.01 -3.55
N PHE A 47 -4.41 -15.97 -2.64
CA PHE A 47 -3.72 -17.25 -2.67
C PHE A 47 -4.66 -18.41 -2.32
N ALA A 48 -4.32 -19.25 -1.36
CA ALA A 48 -4.98 -20.53 -1.14
C ALA A 48 -6.47 -20.38 -0.73
N ARG A 49 -6.78 -19.35 0.05
CA ARG A 49 -8.14 -19.13 0.58
C ARG A 49 -9.00 -18.30 -0.36
N GLN A 50 -8.39 -17.47 -1.20
CA GLN A 50 -9.07 -16.62 -2.18
C GLN A 50 -8.91 -17.07 -3.64
N GLN A 51 -8.38 -18.27 -3.91
CA GLN A 51 -8.16 -18.79 -5.27
C GLN A 51 -9.41 -18.79 -6.17
N ARG A 52 -10.61 -18.92 -5.58
CA ARG A 52 -11.89 -18.96 -6.32
C ARG A 52 -12.49 -17.57 -6.49
N ALA A 53 -12.61 -16.81 -5.41
CA ALA A 53 -13.20 -15.48 -5.42
C ALA A 53 -12.29 -14.44 -6.10
N LYS A 54 -10.97 -14.69 -6.05
CA LYS A 54 -9.92 -13.83 -6.60
C LYS A 54 -9.99 -12.39 -6.11
N GLN A 55 -10.25 -12.21 -4.82
CA GLN A 55 -10.39 -10.90 -4.20
C GLN A 55 -9.30 -10.66 -3.17
N ALA A 56 -8.52 -9.60 -3.38
CA ALA A 56 -7.72 -8.99 -2.34
C ALA A 56 -8.64 -8.12 -1.47
N THR A 57 -8.45 -8.14 -0.15
CA THR A 57 -9.26 -7.33 0.77
C THR A 57 -8.34 -6.38 1.53
N ILE A 58 -8.56 -5.08 1.34
CA ILE A 58 -8.01 -4.00 2.18
C ILE A 58 -8.98 -3.76 3.33
N ARG A 59 -8.48 -3.51 4.54
CA ARG A 59 -9.35 -3.29 5.70
C ARG A 59 -8.76 -2.32 6.72
N SER A 60 -9.65 -1.80 7.55
CA SER A 60 -9.32 -1.14 8.82
C SER A 60 -9.87 -1.95 9.98
N LEU A 61 -9.05 -2.16 11.00
CA LEU A 61 -9.44 -2.75 12.29
C LEU A 61 -9.25 -1.73 13.40
N ASN A 62 -10.08 -1.76 14.43
CA ASN A 62 -9.76 -1.15 15.71
C ASN A 62 -8.57 -1.92 16.31
N ALA A 63 -7.42 -1.27 16.44
CA ALA A 63 -6.18 -1.90 16.87
C ALA A 63 -6.20 -2.37 18.34
N MET A 64 -7.11 -1.83 19.15
CA MET A 64 -7.23 -2.22 20.56
C MET A 64 -8.13 -3.43 20.77
N THR A 65 -9.12 -3.64 19.89
CA THR A 65 -10.13 -4.70 20.07
C THR A 65 -10.09 -5.79 19.00
N GLY A 66 -9.45 -5.52 17.86
CA GLY A 66 -9.47 -6.40 16.68
C GLY A 66 -10.77 -6.36 15.88
N ALA A 67 -11.72 -5.50 16.26
CA ALA A 67 -12.99 -5.34 15.53
C ALA A 67 -12.76 -4.70 14.15
N GLU A 68 -13.42 -5.20 13.11
CA GLU A 68 -13.35 -4.60 11.78
C GLU A 68 -14.17 -3.31 11.72
N ASN A 69 -13.52 -2.22 11.31
CA ASN A 69 -14.18 -0.93 11.07
C ASN A 69 -14.80 -0.90 9.67
N TRP A 70 -14.04 -1.33 8.66
CA TRP A 70 -14.48 -1.41 7.26
C TRP A 70 -13.56 -2.35 6.46
N ALA A 71 -14.07 -2.80 5.31
CA ALA A 71 -13.33 -3.58 4.32
C ALA A 71 -13.65 -3.09 2.90
N TYR A 72 -12.66 -3.15 2.02
CA TYR A 72 -12.72 -2.78 0.61
C TYR A 72 -12.06 -3.88 -0.24
N THR A 73 -12.76 -4.41 -1.23
CA THR A 73 -12.27 -5.54 -2.03
C THR A 73 -11.83 -5.11 -3.43
N VAL A 74 -10.77 -5.73 -3.92
CA VAL A 74 -10.26 -5.53 -5.28
C VAL A 74 -10.16 -6.88 -5.97
N ALA A 75 -10.77 -6.98 -7.16
CA ALA A 75 -10.64 -8.15 -8.01
C ALA A 75 -9.21 -8.24 -8.56
N CYS A 76 -8.60 -9.41 -8.41
CA CYS A 76 -7.24 -9.69 -8.81
C CYS A 76 -7.15 -10.96 -9.65
N SER A 77 -6.00 -11.19 -10.27
CA SER A 77 -5.68 -12.49 -10.84
C SER A 77 -5.33 -13.50 -9.73
N TYR A 78 -5.31 -14.79 -10.08
CA TYR A 78 -4.80 -15.85 -9.22
C TYR A 78 -3.75 -16.66 -9.98
N SER A 79 -2.62 -16.89 -9.32
CA SER A 79 -1.58 -17.82 -9.76
C SER A 79 -1.06 -18.62 -8.56
N LYS A 80 -0.58 -19.84 -8.81
CA LYS A 80 0.06 -20.68 -7.79
C LYS A 80 1.48 -20.22 -7.47
N ASP A 81 2.14 -19.56 -8.41
CA ASP A 81 3.56 -19.22 -8.32
C ASP A 81 3.77 -17.82 -7.76
N GLU A 82 2.90 -16.89 -8.14
CA GLU A 82 3.03 -15.50 -7.75
C GLU A 82 1.71 -14.90 -7.30
N ARG A 83 1.70 -14.39 -6.06
CA ARG A 83 0.50 -13.88 -5.41
C ARG A 83 0.16 -12.48 -5.92
N ALA A 84 -1.10 -12.31 -6.29
CA ALA A 84 -1.71 -11.00 -6.51
C ALA A 84 -2.18 -10.37 -5.19
N GLY A 85 -2.62 -9.12 -5.23
CA GLY A 85 -3.22 -8.41 -4.10
C GLY A 85 -2.24 -7.51 -3.36
N VAL A 86 -2.50 -7.30 -2.06
CA VAL A 86 -1.80 -6.29 -1.27
C VAL A 86 -0.49 -6.85 -0.72
N LYS A 87 0.62 -6.49 -1.38
CA LYS A 87 2.00 -6.81 -0.98
C LYS A 87 2.74 -5.58 -0.46
N ALA A 88 2.45 -4.43 -1.05
CA ALA A 88 2.98 -3.13 -0.67
C ALA A 88 2.38 -2.65 0.66
N SER A 89 3.21 -2.07 1.52
CA SER A 89 2.74 -1.44 2.76
C SER A 89 2.03 -0.13 2.43
N PRO A 90 0.92 0.21 3.13
CA PRO A 90 0.15 1.39 2.80
C PRO A 90 0.82 2.68 3.26
N VAL A 91 0.45 3.78 2.61
CA VAL A 91 0.72 5.14 3.08
C VAL A 91 -0.45 5.60 3.94
N VAL A 92 -0.15 6.00 5.18
CA VAL A 92 -1.07 6.76 6.03
C VAL A 92 -0.86 8.24 5.73
N GLY A 93 -1.85 8.87 5.10
CA GLY A 93 -1.77 10.26 4.69
C GLY A 93 -1.68 11.24 5.86
N LYS A 94 -1.02 12.38 5.62
CA LYS A 94 -0.86 13.52 6.52
C LYS A 94 -1.21 14.81 5.76
N GLU A 95 -1.24 15.95 6.44
CA GLU A 95 -1.48 17.27 5.84
C GLU A 95 -2.71 17.28 4.90
N SER A 96 -2.56 17.70 3.64
CA SER A 96 -3.65 17.74 2.66
C SER A 96 -4.36 16.40 2.44
N ILE A 97 -3.72 15.27 2.72
CA ILE A 97 -4.29 13.92 2.58
C ILE A 97 -4.49 13.22 3.95
N ALA A 98 -4.62 13.99 5.04
CA ALA A 98 -4.77 13.44 6.40
C ALA A 98 -5.96 12.49 6.59
N ASP A 99 -7.00 12.60 5.75
CA ASP A 99 -8.16 11.70 5.81
C ASP A 99 -8.01 10.45 4.91
N LEU A 100 -6.86 10.24 4.24
CA LEU A 100 -6.64 9.17 3.26
C LEU A 100 -5.64 8.10 3.73
N VAL A 101 -5.94 6.84 3.43
CA VAL A 101 -4.99 5.73 3.46
C VAL A 101 -4.86 5.15 2.05
N ILE A 102 -3.64 4.91 1.60
CA ILE A 102 -3.34 4.63 0.19
C ILE A 102 -2.64 3.29 0.07
N PHE A 103 -3.17 2.41 -0.78
CA PHE A 103 -2.71 1.04 -0.97
C PHE A 103 -2.37 0.76 -2.41
N THR A 104 -1.28 0.01 -2.63
CA THR A 104 -0.95 -0.56 -3.93
C THR A 104 -1.33 -2.05 -3.96
N VAL A 105 -2.09 -2.43 -4.97
CA VAL A 105 -2.63 -3.77 -5.19
C VAL A 105 -2.03 -4.34 -6.48
N ASN A 106 -1.22 -5.39 -6.34
CA ASN A 106 -0.54 -6.02 -7.47
C ASN A 106 -1.47 -6.96 -8.24
N LYS A 107 -1.26 -7.09 -9.56
CA LYS A 107 -1.95 -8.03 -10.45
C LYS A 107 -3.48 -8.00 -10.33
N VAL A 108 -4.07 -6.82 -10.49
CA VAL A 108 -5.54 -6.67 -10.52
C VAL A 108 -6.13 -7.38 -11.76
N GLU A 109 -7.43 -7.68 -11.74
CA GLU A 109 -8.08 -8.49 -12.78
C GLU A 109 -7.89 -7.91 -14.20
N GLU A 110 -7.87 -6.59 -14.33
CA GLU A 110 -7.71 -5.90 -15.60
C GLU A 110 -6.23 -5.77 -16.05
N GLY A 111 -5.29 -6.45 -15.37
CA GLY A 111 -3.84 -6.50 -15.69
C GLY A 111 -2.99 -5.46 -14.95
N GLY A 112 -1.69 -5.68 -14.78
CA GLY A 112 -0.83 -4.74 -14.03
C GLY A 112 -1.32 -4.50 -12.60
N SER A 113 -1.15 -3.28 -12.08
CA SER A 113 -1.49 -2.93 -10.68
C SER A 113 -2.40 -1.74 -10.54
N ALA A 114 -2.99 -1.56 -9.37
CA ALA A 114 -3.73 -0.36 -9.03
C ALA A 114 -3.18 0.24 -7.73
N ILE A 115 -3.18 1.56 -7.64
CA ILE A 115 -3.05 2.28 -6.37
C ILE A 115 -4.39 2.95 -6.07
N VAL A 116 -4.91 2.71 -4.86
CA VAL A 116 -6.22 3.17 -4.41
C VAL A 116 -6.06 4.02 -3.16
N ALA A 117 -6.69 5.18 -3.14
CA ALA A 117 -6.83 5.99 -1.94
C ALA A 117 -8.23 5.80 -1.36
N LEU A 118 -8.27 5.43 -0.09
CA LEU A 118 -9.50 5.20 0.65
C LEU A 118 -9.61 6.23 1.77
N ASN A 119 -10.84 6.67 2.05
CA ASN A 119 -11.13 7.44 3.24
C ASN A 119 -10.85 6.60 4.50
N LYS A 120 -10.01 7.11 5.42
CA LYS A 120 -9.59 6.39 6.64
C LYS A 120 -10.76 5.97 7.53
N GLN A 121 -11.83 6.75 7.57
CA GLN A 121 -12.98 6.54 8.45
C GLN A 121 -13.98 5.55 7.86
N THR A 122 -14.24 5.63 6.56
CA THR A 122 -15.35 4.90 5.92
C THR A 122 -14.90 3.76 5.01
N GLY A 123 -13.63 3.74 4.60
CA GLY A 123 -13.13 2.82 3.59
C GLY A 123 -13.61 3.13 2.17
N ALA A 124 -14.33 4.24 1.96
CA ALA A 124 -14.81 4.64 0.64
C ALA A 124 -13.64 5.04 -0.27
N GLU A 125 -13.67 4.58 -1.52
CA GLU A 125 -12.71 4.99 -2.54
C GLU A 125 -12.86 6.48 -2.84
N VAL A 126 -11.75 7.21 -2.73
CA VAL A 126 -11.65 8.62 -3.10
C VAL A 126 -11.10 8.76 -4.51
N TRP A 127 -10.05 7.99 -4.82
CA TRP A 127 -9.52 7.88 -6.17
C TRP A 127 -8.79 6.56 -6.37
N LYS A 128 -8.61 6.20 -7.65
CA LYS A 128 -7.86 5.01 -8.09
C LYS A 128 -7.05 5.35 -9.34
N HIS A 129 -5.79 4.91 -9.35
CA HIS A 129 -4.91 4.99 -10.52
C HIS A 129 -4.48 3.59 -10.95
N ARG A 130 -4.40 3.35 -12.26
CA ARG A 130 -4.06 2.06 -12.86
C ARG A 130 -2.68 2.11 -13.51
N PHE A 131 -1.82 1.18 -13.11
CA PHE A 131 -0.54 0.91 -13.76
C PHE A 131 -0.70 -0.24 -14.74
N THR A 132 -0.05 -0.10 -15.90
CA THR A 132 0.06 -1.18 -16.88
C THR A 132 1.02 -2.27 -16.42
N SER A 133 2.07 -1.90 -15.68
CA SER A 133 3.02 -2.82 -15.08
C SER A 133 2.62 -3.26 -13.68
N GLU A 134 3.26 -4.32 -13.20
CA GLU A 134 3.16 -4.80 -11.83
C GLU A 134 3.88 -3.86 -10.87
N ALA A 135 3.33 -3.68 -9.68
CA ALA A 135 3.86 -2.77 -8.68
C ALA A 135 3.80 -3.44 -7.32
N THR A 136 4.97 -3.85 -6.84
CA THR A 136 5.15 -4.55 -5.57
C THR A 136 5.84 -3.69 -4.52
N SER A 137 6.52 -2.61 -4.93
CA SER A 137 7.13 -1.64 -4.02
C SER A 137 6.08 -0.89 -3.19
N SER A 138 6.40 -0.55 -1.95
CA SER A 138 5.53 0.30 -1.13
C SER A 138 5.65 1.75 -1.62
N PRO A 139 4.53 2.48 -1.80
CA PRO A 139 4.59 3.89 -2.15
C PRO A 139 5.11 4.73 -0.99
N VAL A 140 5.54 5.95 -1.29
CA VAL A 140 5.88 6.97 -0.28
C VAL A 140 5.10 8.25 -0.55
N ALA A 141 4.60 8.89 0.51
CA ALA A 141 4.07 10.25 0.42
C ALA A 141 5.18 11.28 0.69
N VAL A 142 5.21 12.32 -0.12
CA VAL A 142 6.04 13.51 0.05
C VAL A 142 5.16 14.75 0.09
N TYR A 143 5.63 15.78 0.80
CA TYR A 143 4.86 16.98 1.06
C TYR A 143 5.72 18.21 0.81
N ASN A 144 5.13 19.26 0.23
CA ASN A 144 5.77 20.57 0.19
C ASN A 144 5.45 21.38 1.46
N ASP A 145 6.02 22.58 1.58
CA ASP A 145 5.82 23.47 2.73
C ASP A 145 4.36 23.93 2.92
N ALA A 146 3.56 23.89 1.85
CA ALA A 146 2.12 24.20 1.91
C ALA A 146 1.26 23.00 2.35
N GLY A 147 1.87 21.83 2.58
CA GLY A 147 1.19 20.60 2.95
C GLY A 147 0.54 19.86 1.77
N ASN A 148 0.78 20.29 0.53
CA ASN A 148 0.32 19.55 -0.66
C ASN A 148 1.11 18.25 -0.76
N ALA A 149 0.41 17.16 -1.06
CA ALA A 149 0.97 15.82 -1.05
C ALA A 149 1.12 15.23 -2.45
N TRP A 150 2.19 14.48 -2.65
CA TRP A 150 2.39 13.60 -3.80
C TRP A 150 2.72 12.19 -3.34
N ILE A 151 2.30 11.20 -4.13
CA ILE A 151 2.57 9.78 -3.90
C ILE A 151 3.53 9.29 -4.96
N ILE A 152 4.66 8.74 -4.54
CA ILE A 152 5.67 8.18 -5.43
C ILE A 152 5.61 6.66 -5.36
N GLN A 153 5.38 6.02 -6.51
CA GLN A 153 5.25 4.57 -6.67
C GLN A 153 6.24 4.08 -7.73
N GLY A 154 7.01 3.05 -7.41
CA GLY A 154 7.83 2.32 -8.38
C GLY A 154 7.13 1.08 -8.91
N ASP A 155 7.33 0.77 -10.18
CA ASP A 155 6.79 -0.44 -10.79
C ASP A 155 7.88 -1.33 -11.42
N GLU A 156 7.50 -2.56 -11.80
CA GLU A 156 8.38 -3.56 -12.37
C GLU A 156 8.76 -3.28 -13.83
N SER A 157 8.23 -2.24 -14.46
CA SER A 157 8.78 -1.77 -15.75
C SER A 157 10.01 -0.89 -15.55
N GLY A 158 10.31 -0.51 -14.31
CA GLY A 158 11.38 0.41 -13.96
C GLY A 158 10.96 1.88 -14.00
N ARG A 159 9.65 2.13 -14.00
CA ARG A 159 9.08 3.46 -13.95
C ARG A 159 8.80 3.87 -12.51
N LEU A 160 9.27 5.05 -12.15
CA LEU A 160 8.89 5.78 -10.94
C LEU A 160 7.80 6.79 -11.33
N THR A 161 6.60 6.65 -10.77
CA THR A 161 5.46 7.53 -11.05
C THR A 161 5.15 8.39 -9.83
N MET A 162 5.03 9.70 -10.02
CA MET A 162 4.56 10.64 -9.01
C MET A 162 3.11 11.02 -9.31
N LEU A 163 2.22 10.78 -8.36
CA LEU A 163 0.80 11.08 -8.42
C LEU A 163 0.46 12.24 -7.49
N GLU A 164 -0.43 13.13 -7.91
CA GLU A 164 -1.08 14.11 -7.05
C GLU A 164 -1.86 13.39 -5.94
N GLY A 165 -1.58 13.71 -4.67
CA GLY A 165 -2.09 12.93 -3.53
C GLY A 165 -3.60 13.00 -3.34
N LEU A 166 -4.25 14.08 -3.76
CA LEU A 166 -5.70 14.27 -3.63
C LEU A 166 -6.52 13.67 -4.78
N THR A 167 -5.91 13.44 -5.94
CA THR A 167 -6.64 13.09 -7.17
C THR A 167 -6.15 11.80 -7.81
N GLY A 168 -4.95 11.33 -7.48
CA GLY A 168 -4.32 10.18 -8.13
C GLY A 168 -3.91 10.45 -9.58
N THR A 169 -3.93 11.71 -10.03
CA THR A 169 -3.48 12.06 -11.39
C THR A 169 -1.97 12.08 -11.47
N VAL A 170 -1.41 11.63 -12.60
CA VAL A 170 0.05 11.62 -12.81
C VAL A 170 0.57 13.05 -12.91
N ALA A 171 1.45 13.42 -11.98
CA ALA A 171 2.19 14.66 -12.00
C ALA A 171 3.44 14.53 -12.88
N THR A 172 4.21 13.45 -12.69
CA THR A 172 5.39 13.14 -13.53
C THR A 172 5.78 11.66 -13.47
N THR A 173 6.66 11.25 -14.38
CA THR A 173 7.24 9.89 -14.44
C THR A 173 8.73 9.95 -14.73
N LEU A 174 9.48 8.98 -14.23
CA LEU A 174 10.91 8.80 -14.50
C LEU A 174 11.23 7.33 -14.79
N GLU A 175 12.00 7.05 -15.85
CA GLU A 175 12.41 5.70 -16.24
C GLU A 175 13.82 5.38 -15.72
N LEU A 176 13.98 4.28 -14.99
CA LEU A 176 15.23 3.86 -14.32
C LEU A 176 15.81 2.52 -14.85
N GLY A 177 15.20 1.95 -15.90
CA GLY A 177 15.77 0.87 -16.73
C GLY A 177 15.82 -0.53 -16.11
N GLY A 178 15.39 -0.71 -14.85
CA GLY A 178 15.30 -2.01 -14.18
C GLY A 178 14.13 -2.03 -13.19
N LYS A 179 13.65 -3.22 -12.80
CA LYS A 179 12.46 -3.36 -11.97
C LYS A 179 12.61 -2.60 -10.65
N ILE A 180 11.56 -1.93 -10.19
CA ILE A 180 11.52 -1.28 -8.88
C ILE A 180 10.65 -2.09 -7.95
N GLU A 181 11.28 -3.00 -7.21
CA GLU A 181 10.62 -3.84 -6.19
C GLU A 181 10.82 -3.27 -4.78
N GLY A 182 11.95 -2.57 -4.56
CA GLY A 182 12.26 -1.89 -3.31
C GLY A 182 11.39 -0.65 -3.09
N SER A 183 11.09 -0.34 -1.83
CA SER A 183 10.31 0.86 -1.48
C SER A 183 11.20 2.11 -1.51
N PRO A 184 10.75 3.26 -2.04
CA PRO A 184 11.54 4.48 -2.04
C PRO A 184 11.77 5.01 -0.62
N ALA A 185 12.98 5.49 -0.35
CA ALA A 185 13.32 6.16 0.90
C ALA A 185 13.50 7.66 0.63
N VAL A 186 12.81 8.52 1.38
CA VAL A 186 12.87 9.97 1.18
C VAL A 186 13.38 10.66 2.44
N TYR A 187 14.33 11.57 2.27
CA TYR A 187 14.77 12.49 3.31
C TYR A 187 14.95 13.88 2.71
N ARG A 188 14.21 14.86 3.26
CA ARG A 188 14.10 16.22 2.69
C ARG A 188 13.65 16.14 1.23
N ASP A 189 14.46 16.68 0.33
CA ASP A 189 14.21 16.73 -1.12
C ASP A 189 14.94 15.61 -1.87
N MET A 190 15.47 14.60 -1.18
CA MET A 190 16.18 13.49 -1.81
C MET A 190 15.42 12.17 -1.64
N LEU A 191 15.12 11.53 -2.77
CA LEU A 191 14.62 10.17 -2.87
C LEU A 191 15.76 9.22 -3.24
N VAL A 192 15.89 8.11 -2.51
CA VAL A 192 16.79 7.02 -2.81
C VAL A 192 15.98 5.79 -3.21
N ILE A 193 16.33 5.19 -4.35
CA ILE A 193 15.65 4.01 -4.89
C ILE A 193 16.63 3.10 -5.61
N GLY A 194 16.44 1.79 -5.49
CA GLY A 194 17.22 0.78 -6.20
C GLY A 194 16.41 0.13 -7.32
N THR A 195 17.08 -0.31 -8.38
CA THR A 195 16.51 -1.16 -9.42
C THR A 195 17.14 -2.55 -9.42
N SER A 196 16.32 -3.57 -9.64
CA SER A 196 16.77 -4.94 -9.91
C SER A 196 16.77 -5.19 -11.42
N SER A 197 17.94 -5.52 -11.95
CA SER A 197 18.16 -5.97 -13.32
C SER A 197 19.47 -6.77 -13.37
N ASP A 198 19.90 -7.20 -14.57
CA ASP A 198 21.23 -7.80 -14.75
C ASP A 198 22.36 -6.86 -14.29
N THR A 199 22.11 -5.54 -14.29
CA THR A 199 23.00 -4.53 -13.70
C THR A 199 22.20 -3.66 -12.72
N PRO A 200 22.22 -3.97 -11.41
CA PRO A 200 21.46 -3.20 -10.43
C PRO A 200 22.06 -1.81 -10.22
N TYR A 201 21.21 -0.80 -10.07
CA TYR A 201 21.60 0.58 -9.75
C TYR A 201 20.92 1.07 -8.49
N MET A 202 21.54 2.07 -7.86
CA MET A 202 20.94 2.88 -6.82
C MET A 202 20.95 4.33 -7.28
N TYR A 203 19.80 4.98 -7.22
CA TYR A 203 19.59 6.35 -7.68
C TYR A 203 19.34 7.26 -6.49
N GLY A 204 19.96 8.45 -6.50
CA GLY A 204 19.56 9.60 -5.70
C GLY A 204 18.86 10.60 -6.61
N ILE A 205 17.58 10.86 -6.35
CA ILE A 205 16.71 11.71 -7.18
C ILE A 205 16.27 12.90 -6.33
N ARG A 206 16.56 14.11 -6.80
CA ARG A 206 16.08 15.33 -6.14
C ARG A 206 14.65 15.61 -6.55
N ILE A 207 13.77 15.78 -5.57
CA ILE A 207 12.36 16.16 -5.74
C ILE A 207 12.32 17.70 -5.77
N GLN A 208 11.69 18.27 -6.80
CA GLN A 208 11.58 19.73 -7.00
C GLN A 208 10.13 20.12 -7.25
#